data_AF-A0A537HEX3-F1
#
_entry.id   AF-A0A537HEX3-F1
#
_cell.length_a   1.000
_cell.length_b   1.000
_cell.length_c   1.000
_cell.angle_alpha   90.00
_cell.angle_beta   90.00
_cell.angle_gamma   90.00
#
_symmetry.space_group_name_H-M   'P 1'
#
loop_
_entity.id
_entity.type
_entity.pdbx_description
1 polymer ?
#
loop_
_entity_poly.entity_id
_entity_poly.type
_entity_poly.pdbx_seq_one_letter_code
_entity_poly.pdbx_strand_id
1 'polypeptide(L)'
;MTKIVADDLQNDEVSTLVEYMTAVSSGQIAQHKKLVEVTGLSNTKIKFLVKKFLYTRHLPGYRVLETAGNFEIVRLKPEEKRTEQHETLSPTMLPESIGLGGLPRWGKPSDMIEWEGQPPPMKKERYKKQ
;
A
#
# COMPACT_ATOMS: atom_id res chain seq x y z
N MET A 1 -8.36 26.26 -10.46
CA MET A 1 -8.56 25.22 -11.49
C MET A 1 -7.41 24.25 -11.37
N THR A 2 -7.70 22.96 -11.29
CA THR A 2 -6.72 21.91 -11.02
C THR A 2 -6.57 21.02 -12.24
N LYS A 3 -5.34 20.68 -12.61
CA LYS A 3 -5.04 19.83 -13.76
C LYS A 3 -4.62 18.44 -13.32
N ILE A 4 -5.04 17.44 -14.09
CA ILE A 4 -4.60 16.06 -13.98
C ILE A 4 -3.97 15.67 -15.32
N VAL A 5 -2.66 15.45 -15.33
CA VAL A 5 -1.92 14.96 -16.50
C VAL A 5 -1.93 13.44 -16.46
N ALA A 6 -2.39 12.80 -17.54
CA ALA A 6 -2.59 11.36 -17.62
C ALA A 6 -1.96 10.79 -18.91
N ASP A 7 -0.76 11.24 -19.25
CA ASP A 7 -0.06 10.87 -20.48
C ASP A 7 0.20 9.36 -20.58
N ASP A 8 0.47 8.71 -19.44
CA ASP A 8 0.76 7.27 -19.36
C ASP A 8 -0.49 6.37 -19.43
N LEU A 9 -1.70 6.91 -19.21
CA LEU A 9 -2.94 6.14 -19.36
C LEU A 9 -3.30 5.98 -20.83
N GLN A 10 -4.04 4.94 -21.20
CA GLN A 10 -4.65 4.82 -22.54
C GLN A 10 -5.81 5.81 -22.71
N ASN A 11 -6.20 6.13 -23.95
CA ASN A 11 -7.22 7.17 -24.21
C ASN A 11 -8.59 6.81 -23.63
N ASP A 12 -8.98 5.54 -23.75
CA ASP A 12 -10.19 4.96 -23.15
C ASP A 12 -10.14 4.98 -21.61
N GLU A 13 -8.98 4.74 -21.01
CA GLU A 13 -8.79 4.88 -19.56
C GLU A 13 -8.98 6.32 -19.08
N VAL A 14 -8.47 7.31 -19.83
CA VAL A 14 -8.69 8.74 -19.53
C VAL A 14 -10.16 9.11 -19.66
N SER A 15 -10.84 8.66 -20.71
CA SER A 15 -12.28 8.89 -20.85
C SER A 15 -13.08 8.23 -19.72
N THR A 16 -12.71 7.01 -19.31
CA THR A 16 -13.35 6.36 -18.15
C THR A 16 -13.09 7.13 -16.84
N LEU A 17 -11.89 7.71 -16.66
CA LEU A 17 -11.59 8.55 -15.49
C LEU A 17 -12.52 9.76 -15.43
N VAL A 18 -12.73 10.43 -16.57
CA VAL A 18 -13.62 11.59 -16.69
C VAL A 18 -15.07 11.21 -16.39
N GLU A 19 -15.55 10.12 -16.98
CA GLU A 19 -16.89 9.58 -16.70
C GLU A 19 -17.08 9.25 -15.22
N TYR A 20 -16.11 8.55 -14.63
CA TYR A 20 -16.11 8.21 -13.21
C TYR A 20 -16.18 9.46 -12.34
N MET A 21 -15.29 10.44 -12.55
CA MET A 21 -15.25 11.66 -11.75
C MET A 21 -16.53 12.49 -11.90
N THR A 22 -17.12 12.50 -13.10
CA THR A 22 -18.39 13.17 -13.37
C THR A 22 -19.55 12.48 -12.65
N ALA A 23 -19.54 11.14 -12.61
CA ALA A 23 -20.60 10.38 -11.96
C ALA A 23 -20.56 10.50 -10.42
N VAL A 24 -19.38 10.61 -9.82
CA VAL A 24 -19.20 10.53 -8.36
C VAL A 24 -18.97 11.88 -7.68
N SER A 25 -18.97 12.98 -8.43
CA SER A 25 -18.70 14.30 -7.88
C SER A 25 -19.52 15.41 -8.55
N SER A 26 -19.68 16.52 -7.85
CA SER A 26 -20.33 17.74 -8.34
C SER A 26 -19.35 18.70 -9.02
N GLY A 27 -18.11 18.28 -9.28
CA GLY A 27 -17.11 19.11 -9.95
C GLY A 27 -17.42 19.27 -11.43
N GLN A 28 -16.87 20.29 -12.07
CA GLN A 28 -16.86 20.35 -13.53
C GLN A 28 -15.56 19.71 -14.00
N ILE A 29 -15.68 18.71 -14.85
CA ILE A 29 -14.55 17.93 -15.38
C ILE A 29 -14.57 18.06 -16.89
N ALA A 30 -13.46 18.53 -17.47
CA ALA A 30 -13.28 18.66 -18.90
C ALA A 30 -12.05 17.85 -19.36
N GLN A 31 -12.18 17.17 -20.50
CA GLN A 31 -11.09 16.40 -21.08
C GLN A 31 -10.49 17.14 -22.28
N HIS A 32 -9.17 17.32 -22.26
CA HIS A 32 -8.36 17.84 -23.35
C HIS A 32 -7.27 16.82 -23.69
N LYS A 33 -7.60 15.82 -24.52
CA LYS A 33 -6.72 14.69 -24.84
C LYS A 33 -6.32 13.90 -23.58
N LYS A 34 -5.05 14.03 -23.15
CA LYS A 34 -4.46 13.42 -21.95
C LYS A 34 -4.46 14.33 -20.72
N LEU A 35 -4.93 15.57 -20.88
CA LEU A 35 -5.10 16.52 -19.79
C LEU A 35 -6.56 16.53 -19.35
N VAL A 36 -6.80 16.33 -18.05
CA VAL A 36 -8.13 16.49 -17.45
C VAL A 36 -8.12 17.73 -16.56
N GLU A 37 -9.07 18.62 -16.82
CA GLU A 37 -9.22 19.87 -16.09
C GLU A 37 -10.39 19.76 -15.13
N VAL A 38 -10.17 20.18 -13.88
CA VAL A 38 -11.13 20.02 -12.78
C VAL A 38 -11.35 21.35 -12.08
N THR A 39 -12.62 21.72 -11.92
CA THR A 39 -13.06 22.88 -11.14
C THR A 39 -14.13 22.47 -10.12
N GLY A 40 -14.30 23.27 -9.06
CA GLY A 40 -15.31 23.02 -8.03
C GLY A 40 -15.02 21.87 -7.07
N LEU A 41 -13.79 21.32 -7.07
CA LEU A 41 -13.35 20.29 -6.12
C LEU A 41 -12.06 20.72 -5.40
N SER A 42 -11.92 20.29 -4.15
CA SER A 42 -10.66 20.44 -3.42
C SER A 42 -9.60 19.46 -3.91
N ASN A 43 -8.32 19.85 -3.83
CA ASN A 43 -7.20 19.00 -4.23
C ASN A 43 -7.21 17.65 -3.49
N THR A 44 -7.54 17.63 -2.20
CA THR A 44 -7.70 16.39 -1.42
C THR A 44 -8.75 15.46 -2.02
N LYS A 45 -9.90 16.00 -2.43
CA LYS A 45 -10.97 15.21 -3.05
C LYS A 45 -10.56 14.71 -4.43
N ILE A 46 -9.91 15.54 -5.24
CA ILE A 46 -9.37 15.14 -6.55
C ILE A 46 -8.38 13.98 -6.39
N LYS A 47 -7.38 14.14 -5.51
CA LYS A 47 -6.38 13.11 -5.20
C LYS A 47 -7.02 11.79 -4.75
N PHE A 48 -8.04 11.87 -3.88
CA PHE A 48 -8.78 10.72 -3.41
C PHE A 48 -9.51 10.00 -4.56
N LEU A 49 -10.23 10.74 -5.39
CA LEU A 49 -11.00 10.18 -6.50
C LEU A 49 -10.10 9.51 -7.53
N VAL A 50 -9.00 10.15 -7.92
CA VAL A 50 -8.03 9.58 -8.88
C VAL A 50 -7.42 8.29 -8.31
N LYS A 51 -6.98 8.30 -7.04
CA LYS A 51 -6.46 7.08 -6.40
C LYS A 51 -7.51 5.97 -6.33
N LYS A 52 -8.76 6.31 -6.01
CA LYS A 52 -9.85 5.34 -5.94
C LYS A 52 -10.14 4.72 -7.31
N PHE A 53 -10.13 5.53 -8.38
CA PHE A 53 -10.28 5.06 -9.75
C PHE A 53 -9.18 4.08 -10.16
N LEU A 54 -7.91 4.42 -9.93
CA LEU A 54 -6.78 3.54 -10.27
C LEU A 54 -6.89 2.19 -9.53
N TYR A 55 -7.31 2.23 -8.26
CA TYR A 55 -7.55 1.02 -7.48
C TYR A 55 -8.69 0.17 -8.03
N THR A 56 -9.85 0.76 -8.36
CA THR A 56 -11.02 0.02 -8.84
C THR A 56 -10.85 -0.52 -10.25
N ARG A 57 -10.03 0.13 -11.10
CA ARG A 57 -9.72 -0.33 -12.46
C ARG A 57 -8.59 -1.35 -12.51
N HIS A 58 -8.08 -1.82 -11.36
CA HIS A 58 -6.94 -2.74 -11.27
C HIS A 58 -5.71 -2.23 -12.04
N LEU A 59 -5.35 -0.97 -11.80
CA LEU A 59 -4.18 -0.30 -12.38
C LEU A 59 -3.05 -0.14 -11.33
N PRO A 60 -2.52 -1.22 -10.73
CA PRO A 60 -1.55 -1.15 -9.63
C PRO A 60 -0.18 -0.62 -10.06
N GLY A 61 0.10 -0.64 -11.37
CA GLY A 61 1.33 -0.09 -11.95
C GLY A 61 1.31 1.43 -12.10
N TYR A 62 0.32 2.15 -11.56
CA TYR A 62 0.23 3.61 -11.67
C TYR A 62 0.26 4.29 -10.30
N ARG A 63 0.84 5.48 -10.24
CA ARG A 63 0.79 6.36 -9.06
C ARG A 63 0.34 7.76 -9.44
N VAL A 64 -0.20 8.45 -8.44
CA VAL A 64 -0.58 9.86 -8.53
C VAL A 64 0.47 10.70 -7.81
N LEU A 65 1.17 11.54 -8.57
CA LEU A 65 2.06 12.58 -8.06
C LEU A 65 1.28 13.89 -7.92
N GLU A 66 1.67 14.71 -6.95
CA GLU A 66 1.08 16.03 -6.72
C GLU A 66 2.18 17.07 -6.87
N THR A 67 2.01 18.06 -7.74
CA THR A 67 2.99 19.12 -7.99
C THR A 67 2.26 20.45 -8.18
N ALA A 68 2.57 21.42 -7.31
CA ALA A 68 1.98 22.78 -7.35
C ALA A 68 0.44 22.79 -7.42
N GLY A 69 -0.22 21.85 -6.74
CA GLY A 69 -1.68 21.73 -6.74
C GLY A 69 -2.28 21.07 -7.98
N ASN A 70 -1.45 20.53 -8.88
CA ASN A 70 -1.85 19.68 -9.99
C ASN A 70 -1.45 18.22 -9.71
N PHE A 71 -2.02 17.31 -10.49
CA PHE A 71 -1.79 15.88 -10.36
C PHE A 71 -1.23 15.28 -11.64
N GLU A 72 -0.40 14.27 -11.50
CA GLU A 72 0.15 13.51 -12.62
C GLU A 72 -0.01 12.03 -12.35
N ILE A 73 -0.56 11.29 -13.31
CA ILE A 73 -0.70 9.84 -13.26
C ILE A 73 0.48 9.24 -14.02
N VAL A 74 1.40 8.63 -13.29
CA VAL A 74 2.63 8.05 -13.83
C VAL A 74 2.60 6.54 -13.72
N ARG A 75 3.10 5.86 -14.75
CA ARG A 75 3.31 4.41 -14.76
C ARG A 75 4.61 4.08 -14.03
N LEU A 76 4.50 3.35 -12.92
CA LEU A 76 5.62 2.67 -12.33
C LEU A 76 6.13 1.64 -13.34
N LYS A 77 7.41 1.75 -13.72
CA LYS A 77 8.08 0.61 -14.32
C LYS A 77 7.93 -0.57 -13.35
N PRO A 78 7.60 -1.78 -13.83
CA PRO A 78 7.71 -2.94 -12.96
C PRO A 78 9.13 -2.92 -12.43
N GLU A 79 9.26 -2.76 -11.11
CA GLU A 79 10.51 -3.05 -10.45
C GLU A 79 10.81 -4.48 -10.90
N GLU A 80 11.91 -4.66 -11.66
CA GLU A 80 12.44 -5.99 -11.88
C GLU A 80 12.58 -6.54 -10.48
N LYS A 81 11.65 -7.43 -10.11
CA LYS A 81 11.82 -8.25 -8.94
C LYS A 81 13.10 -8.99 -9.27
N ARG A 82 14.22 -8.48 -8.77
CA ARG A 82 15.29 -9.34 -8.31
C ARG A 82 14.52 -10.28 -7.40
N THR A 83 14.21 -11.46 -7.93
CA THR A 83 14.14 -12.63 -7.08
C THR A 83 15.39 -12.49 -6.23
N GLU A 84 15.23 -12.01 -5.00
CA GLU A 84 16.04 -12.50 -3.91
C GLU A 84 15.86 -14.01 -4.04
N GLN A 85 16.77 -14.62 -4.83
CA GLN A 85 17.16 -15.97 -4.57
C GLN A 85 17.58 -15.87 -3.11
N HIS A 86 16.67 -16.22 -2.21
CA HIS A 86 17.07 -16.63 -0.89
C HIS A 86 18.13 -17.68 -1.17
N GLU A 87 19.41 -17.29 -1.05
CA GLU A 87 20.51 -18.22 -1.15
C GLU A 87 20.12 -19.33 -0.19
N THR A 88 19.78 -20.47 -0.78
CA THR A 88 19.39 -21.64 -0.02
C THR A 88 20.69 -22.03 0.65
N LEU A 89 20.88 -21.59 1.89
CA LEU A 89 22.06 -21.90 2.68
C LEU A 89 22.21 -23.41 2.60
N SER A 90 23.19 -23.86 1.81
CA SER A 90 23.52 -25.26 1.71
C SER A 90 23.88 -25.69 3.14
N PRO A 91 23.33 -26.78 3.68
CA PRO A 91 23.63 -27.18 5.04
C PRO A 91 25.11 -27.58 5.09
N THR A 92 25.97 -26.69 5.60
CA THR A 92 27.31 -27.06 6.02
C THR A 92 27.14 -28.00 7.21
N MET A 93 27.33 -29.30 6.96
CA MET A 93 27.41 -30.32 8.00
C MET A 93 28.58 -29.99 8.93
N LEU A 94 28.29 -29.40 10.09
CA LEU A 94 29.27 -29.26 11.17
C LEU A 94 29.34 -30.57 11.98
N PRO A 95 30.55 -31.02 12.37
CA PRO A 95 30.73 -32.29 13.04
C PRO A 95 30.13 -32.28 14.45
N GLU A 96 29.50 -33.41 14.79
CA GLU A 96 28.88 -33.72 16.07
C GLU A 96 29.90 -33.68 17.21
N SER A 97 30.11 -32.54 17.85
CA SER A 97 30.50 -32.45 19.26
C SER A 97 30.74 -31.00 19.65
N ILE A 98 29.81 -30.45 20.44
CA ILE A 98 30.00 -29.60 21.63
C ILE A 98 28.58 -29.10 21.98
N GLY A 99 28.11 -29.48 23.17
CA GLY A 99 26.72 -29.38 23.57
C GLY A 99 26.25 -28.02 24.12
N LEU A 100 24.96 -28.04 24.47
CA LEU A 100 24.16 -27.08 25.25
C LEU A 100 23.69 -25.80 24.54
N GLY A 101 22.40 -25.80 24.16
CA GLY A 101 21.62 -24.59 23.88
C GLY A 101 20.61 -24.77 22.75
N GLY A 102 19.53 -25.53 22.99
CA GLY A 102 18.56 -25.93 21.97
C GLY A 102 17.89 -24.78 21.23
N LEU A 103 17.97 -24.84 19.89
CA LEU A 103 17.12 -24.10 18.94
C LEU A 103 15.64 -24.47 19.17
N PRO A 104 14.68 -23.52 19.03
CA PRO A 104 13.27 -23.80 19.26
C PRO A 104 12.77 -24.76 18.19
N ARG A 105 12.40 -25.97 18.61
CA ARG A 105 11.75 -26.95 17.74
C ARG A 105 10.41 -26.39 17.28
N TRP A 106 10.20 -26.34 15.97
CA TRP A 106 8.87 -26.14 15.38
C TRP A 106 7.99 -27.30 15.86
N GLY A 107 7.05 -27.01 16.75
CA GLY A 107 6.12 -28.00 17.30
C GLY A 107 5.19 -28.55 16.22
N LYS A 108 4.91 -29.85 16.30
CA LYS A 108 3.90 -30.51 15.45
C LYS A 108 2.51 -29.96 15.79
N PRO A 109 1.56 -29.92 14.83
CA PRO A 109 0.27 -29.23 14.97
C PRO A 109 -0.73 -29.84 15.98
N SER A 110 -0.33 -30.76 16.86
CA SER A 110 -1.21 -31.39 17.84
C SER A 110 -1.11 -30.80 19.26
N ASP A 111 -0.23 -29.82 19.48
CA ASP A 111 -0.12 -29.13 20.78
C ASP A 111 -0.66 -27.70 20.69
N MET A 112 -1.93 -27.56 20.26
CA MET A 112 -2.67 -26.32 20.43
C MET A 112 -3.00 -26.14 21.91
N ILE A 113 -2.18 -25.38 22.64
CA ILE A 113 -2.59 -24.84 23.94
C ILE A 113 -3.59 -23.71 23.69
N GLU A 114 -4.80 -23.92 24.22
CA GLU A 114 -5.89 -22.97 24.30
C GLU A 114 -5.38 -21.65 24.89
N TRP A 115 -5.46 -20.57 24.10
CA TRP A 115 -5.20 -19.22 24.59
C TRP A 115 -6.35 -18.78 25.49
N GLU A 116 -6.34 -19.20 26.76
CA GLU A 116 -7.14 -18.52 27.78
C GLU A 116 -6.47 -17.18 28.13
N GLY A 117 -7.22 -16.09 27.92
CA GLY A 117 -6.74 -14.72 28.05
C GLY A 117 -6.28 -14.38 29.46
N GLN A 118 -4.97 -14.18 29.62
CA GLN A 118 -4.42 -13.57 30.82
C GLN A 118 -4.45 -12.04 30.67
N PRO A 119 -5.13 -11.28 31.55
CA PRO A 119 -5.15 -9.82 31.45
C PRO A 119 -3.78 -9.22 31.85
N PRO A 120 -3.39 -8.07 31.27
CA PRO A 120 -2.09 -7.46 31.55
C PRO A 120 -2.00 -7.03 33.03
N PRO A 121 -0.84 -7.19 33.69
CA PRO A 121 -0.68 -6.86 35.10
C PRO A 121 -0.85 -5.35 35.32
N MET A 122 -1.74 -4.98 36.25
CA MET A 122 -1.98 -3.60 36.69
C MET A 122 -0.68 -2.95 37.19
N LYS A 123 -0.39 -1.74 36.69
CA LYS A 123 0.68 -0.88 37.21
C LYS A 123 0.37 -0.56 38.68
N LYS A 124 1.21 -1.02 39.61
CA LYS A 124 1.12 -0.63 41.02
C LYS A 124 1.47 0.85 41.14
N GLU A 125 0.49 1.68 41.47
CA GLU A 125 0.69 3.02 42.01
C GLU A 125 1.56 2.90 43.27
N ARG A 126 2.73 3.54 43.24
CA ARG A 126 3.60 3.64 44.40
C ARG A 126 3.35 4.99 45.06
N TYR A 127 2.36 5.05 45.96
CA TYR A 127 2.22 6.17 46.89
C TYR A 127 2.72 5.81 48.30
N LYS A 128 3.66 6.65 48.74
CA LYS A 128 4.01 7.14 50.10
C LYS A 128 4.29 6.18 51.27
N LYS A 129 5.45 6.39 51.91
CA LYS A 129 5.66 6.38 53.38
C LYS A 129 6.62 7.54 53.69
N GLN A 130 6.11 8.59 54.35
CA GLN A 130 6.16 8.92 55.78
C GLN A 130 7.30 9.90 56.06
#